data_AF-A0A6M3LST6-F1
#
_entry.id   AF-A0A6M3LST6-F1
#
_cell.length_a   1.000
_cell.length_b   1.000
_cell.length_c   1.000
_cell.angle_alpha   90.00
_cell.angle_beta   90.00
_cell.angle_gamma   90.00
#
_symmetry.space_group_name_H-M   'P 1'
#
loop_
_entity.id
_entity.type
_entity.pdbx_description
1 polymer ?
#
loop_
_entity_poly.entity_id
_entity_poly.type
_entity_poly.pdbx_seq_one_letter_code
_entity_poly.pdbx_strand_id
1 'polypeptide(L)'
;MPYILPEQRKRLDIGLATLIELIKEEATAGELNYAITKLCIAKMDNTYSYARINNIIGVLECVKQEFYRRLAVPYENEKAEENGDVY
;
A
#
# COMPACT_ATOMS: atom_id res chain seq x y z
N MET A 1 -0.99 9.77 -4.60
CA MET A 1 -0.14 10.69 -3.81
C MET A 1 0.06 12.00 -4.58
N PRO A 2 -0.44 13.13 -4.07
CA PRO A 2 -0.44 14.42 -4.79
C PRO A 2 0.97 15.02 -4.96
N TYR A 3 1.94 14.57 -4.17
CA TYR A 3 3.32 15.10 -4.13
C TYR A 3 4.33 14.32 -4.99
N ILE A 4 3.88 13.32 -5.75
CA ILE A 4 4.75 12.55 -6.67
C ILE A 4 4.42 12.97 -8.10
N LEU A 5 5.43 13.42 -8.87
CA LEU A 5 5.23 13.86 -10.24
C LEU A 5 4.70 12.71 -11.12
N PRO A 6 3.88 12.99 -12.15
CA PRO A 6 3.36 11.96 -13.05
C PRO A 6 4.46 11.06 -13.64
N GLU A 7 5.58 11.64 -14.09
CA GLU A 7 6.71 10.87 -14.64
C GLU A 7 7.39 9.96 -13.60
N GLN A 8 7.47 10.41 -12.34
CA GLN A 8 8.00 9.59 -11.25
C GLN A 8 7.08 8.40 -10.96
N ARG A 9 5.75 8.59 -11.02
CA ARG A 9 4.78 7.50 -10.90
C ARG A 9 4.91 6.52 -12.05
N LYS A 10 4.90 7.00 -13.29
CA LYS A 10 5.07 6.16 -14.49
C LYS A 10 6.31 5.27 -14.42
N ARG A 11 7.44 5.83 -13.97
CA ARG A 11 8.67 5.05 -13.77
C ARG A 11 8.51 3.94 -12.73
N LEU A 12 7.84 4.24 -11.60
CA LEU A 12 7.56 3.24 -10.57
C LEU A 12 6.57 2.19 -11.10
N ASP A 13 5.51 2.59 -11.79
CA ASP A 13 4.49 1.71 -12.34
C ASP A 13 5.10 0.71 -13.33
N ILE A 14 6.02 1.14 -14.19
CA ILE A 14 6.77 0.26 -15.09
C ILE A 14 7.58 -0.78 -14.29
N GLY A 15 8.28 -0.36 -13.24
CA GLY A 15 9.06 -1.27 -12.40
C GLY A 15 8.21 -2.21 -11.55
N LEU A 16 6.99 -1.80 -11.19
CA LEU A 16 6.06 -2.56 -10.35
C LEU A 16 5.17 -3.51 -11.16
N ALA A 17 5.05 -3.33 -12.48
CA ALA A 17 4.13 -4.10 -13.33
C ALA A 17 4.25 -5.62 -13.12
N THR A 18 5.46 -6.17 -13.14
CA THR A 18 5.68 -7.60 -12.92
C THR A 18 5.28 -8.05 -11.51
N LEU A 19 5.58 -7.23 -10.48
CA LEU A 19 5.19 -7.56 -9.11
C LEU A 19 3.67 -7.55 -8.94
N ILE A 20 2.99 -6.57 -9.54
CA ILE A 20 1.52 -6.46 -9.50
C ILE A 20 0.89 -7.71 -10.13
N GLU A 21 1.34 -8.14 -11.32
CA GLU A 21 0.78 -9.33 -11.95
C GLU A 21 0.99 -10.61 -11.12
N LEU A 22 2.12 -10.73 -10.40
CA LEU A 22 2.36 -11.86 -9.50
C LEU A 22 1.42 -11.90 -8.29
N ILE A 23 0.83 -10.76 -7.89
CA ILE A 23 0.06 -10.65 -6.64
C ILE A 23 -1.43 -10.31 -6.81
N LYS A 24 -1.92 -10.03 -8.03
CA LYS A 24 -3.26 -9.42 -8.19
C LYS A 24 -4.45 -10.36 -7.97
N GLU A 25 -4.37 -11.66 -8.30
CA GLU A 25 -5.55 -12.56 -8.26
C GLU A 25 -5.43 -13.72 -7.26
N GLU A 26 -4.24 -14.28 -7.07
CA GLU A 26 -4.06 -15.52 -6.28
C GLU A 26 -3.10 -15.39 -5.09
N ALA A 27 -2.50 -14.21 -4.89
CA ALA A 27 -1.58 -14.06 -3.78
C ALA A 27 -2.31 -14.15 -2.43
N THR A 28 -1.80 -15.04 -1.60
CA THR A 28 -2.18 -15.13 -0.21
C THR A 28 -1.78 -13.86 0.54
N ALA A 29 -2.42 -13.61 1.69
CA ALA A 29 -2.01 -12.54 2.59
C ALA A 29 -0.51 -12.62 2.98
N GLY A 30 0.05 -13.84 3.03
CA GLY A 30 1.46 -14.07 3.30
C GLY A 30 2.38 -13.59 2.18
N GLU A 31 2.02 -13.85 0.92
CA GLU A 31 2.81 -13.41 -0.24
C GLU A 31 2.79 -11.89 -0.42
N LEU A 32 1.63 -11.26 -0.21
CA LEU A 32 1.51 -9.80 -0.20
C LEU A 32 2.37 -9.20 0.92
N ASN A 33 2.31 -9.76 2.12
CA ASN A 33 3.13 -9.31 3.25
C ASN A 33 4.63 -9.47 2.94
N TYR A 34 5.03 -10.60 2.38
CA TYR A 34 6.42 -10.84 1.97
C TYR A 34 6.89 -9.79 0.94
N ALA A 35 6.10 -9.52 -0.09
CA ALA A 35 6.43 -8.52 -1.11
C ALA A 35 6.63 -7.12 -0.48
N ILE A 36 5.69 -6.67 0.36
CA ILE A 36 5.79 -5.38 1.07
C ILE A 36 7.02 -5.35 1.99
N THR A 37 7.30 -6.44 2.70
CA THR A 37 8.48 -6.58 3.56
C THR A 37 9.77 -6.44 2.76
N LYS A 38 9.86 -7.06 1.58
CA LYS A 38 11.04 -6.93 0.69
C LYS A 38 11.23 -5.49 0.20
N LEU A 39 10.14 -4.78 -0.14
CA LEU A 39 10.20 -3.35 -0.51
C LEU A 39 10.73 -2.48 0.65
N CYS A 40 10.32 -2.79 1.88
CA CYS A 40 10.80 -2.09 3.08
C CYS A 40 12.28 -2.37 3.34
N ILE A 41 12.71 -3.64 3.26
CA ILE A 41 14.11 -4.04 3.45
C ILE A 41 15.02 -3.39 2.40
N ALA A 42 14.55 -3.26 1.16
CA ALA A 42 15.30 -2.59 0.09
C ALA A 42 15.62 -1.11 0.39
N LYS A 43 14.96 -0.49 1.38
CA LYS A 43 15.25 0.87 1.85
C LYS A 43 16.22 0.97 3.02
N MET A 44 16.73 -0.14 3.53
CA MET A 44 17.53 -0.18 4.76
C MET A 44 19.05 -0.11 4.56
N ASP A 45 19.57 -0.05 3.33
CA ASP A 45 20.99 0.15 2.95
C ASP A 45 22.03 -0.26 4.02
N ASN A 46 22.16 -1.55 4.37
CA ASN A 46 23.11 -2.11 5.35
C ASN A 46 23.29 -1.37 6.71
N THR A 47 22.51 -0.33 6.99
CA THR A 47 22.62 0.55 8.16
C THR A 47 21.24 0.68 8.78
N TYR A 48 21.04 -0.12 9.81
CA TYR A 48 19.86 -0.08 10.64
C TYR A 48 19.94 1.14 11.56
N SER A 49 18.94 2.02 11.49
CA SER A 49 18.73 3.06 12.48
C SER A 49 17.26 3.11 12.85
N TYR A 50 16.99 3.40 14.12
CA TYR A 50 15.62 3.54 14.63
C TYR A 50 14.82 4.59 13.84
N ALA A 51 15.48 5.68 13.43
CA ALA A 51 14.87 6.70 12.59
C ALA A 51 14.39 6.16 11.23
N ARG A 52 15.17 5.29 10.57
CA ARG A 52 14.75 4.66 9.30
C ARG A 52 13.58 3.70 9.52
N ILE A 53 13.62 2.91 10.59
CA ILE A 53 12.52 2.01 10.96
C ILE A 53 11.24 2.82 11.15
N ASN A 54 11.27 3.86 11.98
CA ASN A 54 10.10 4.72 12.21
C ASN A 54 9.59 5.39 10.93
N ASN A 55 10.48 5.82 10.04
CA ASN A 55 10.08 6.39 8.75
C ASN A 55 9.33 5.38 7.88
N ILE A 56 9.83 4.14 7.80
CA ILE A 56 9.15 3.06 7.05
C ILE A 56 7.78 2.74 7.68
N ILE A 57 7.72 2.60 9.00
CA ILE A 57 6.46 2.35 9.72
C ILE A 57 5.46 3.48 9.47
N GLY A 58 5.91 4.74 9.50
CA GLY A 58 5.07 5.89 9.17
C GLY A 58 4.50 5.84 7.75
N VAL A 59 5.33 5.46 6.76
CA VAL A 59 4.87 5.27 5.38
C VAL A 59 3.80 4.17 5.29
N LEU A 60 4.01 3.03 5.95
CA LEU A 60 3.04 1.93 5.95
C LEU A 60 1.72 2.33 6.61
N GLU A 61 1.75 3.10 7.70
CA GLU A 61 0.55 3.63 8.33
C GLU A 61 -0.21 4.55 7.37
N CYS A 62 0.48 5.48 6.70
CA CYS A 62 -0.15 6.33 5.69
C CYS A 62 -0.77 5.53 4.54
N VAL A 63 -0.11 4.47 4.07
CA VAL A 63 -0.64 3.59 3.02
C VAL A 63 -1.93 2.90 3.49
N LYS A 64 -1.95 2.34 4.71
CA LYS A 64 -3.14 1.72 5.30
C LYS A 64 -4.32 2.69 5.38
N GLN A 65 -4.08 3.89 5.92
CA GLN A 65 -5.11 4.92 6.06
C GLN A 65 -5.66 5.38 4.71
N GLU A 66 -4.79 5.57 3.71
CA GLU A 66 -5.21 5.98 2.36
C GLU A 66 -6.02 4.88 1.65
N PHE A 67 -5.64 3.61 1.83
CA PHE A 67 -6.41 2.46 1.34
C PHE A 67 -7.82 2.45 1.94
N TYR A 68 -7.92 2.54 3.27
CA TYR A 68 -9.21 2.56 3.95
C TYR A 68 -10.07 3.74 3.48
N ARG A 69 -9.52 4.95 3.48
CA ARG A 69 -10.24 6.17 3.11
C ARG A 69 -10.70 6.19 1.64
N ARG A 70 -9.91 5.65 0.70
CA ARG A 70 -10.22 5.72 -0.74
C ARG A 70 -10.94 4.51 -1.30
N LEU A 71 -10.79 3.34 -0.68
CA LEU A 71 -11.38 2.10 -1.19
C LEU A 71 -12.43 1.54 -0.23
N ALA A 72 -12.11 1.43 1.07
CA ALA A 72 -13.06 0.85 2.02
C ALA A 72 -14.27 1.76 2.24
N VAL A 73 -14.05 3.06 2.51
CA VAL A 73 -15.16 3.99 2.81
C VAL A 73 -16.21 4.07 1.69
N PRO A 74 -15.85 4.23 0.39
CA PRO A 74 -16.87 4.22 -0.66
C PRO A 74 -17.65 2.90 -0.73
N TYR A 75 -16.98 1.77 -0.55
CA TYR A 75 -17.63 0.45 -0.52
C TYR A 75 -18.56 0.29 0.69
N GLU A 76 -18.12 0.73 1.87
CA GLU A 76 -18.94 0.70 3.09
C GLU A 76 -20.18 1.60 2.95
N ASN A 77 -20.05 2.77 2.34
CA ASN A 77 -21.19 3.65 2.05
C ASN A 77 -22.19 2.98 1.09
N GLU A 78 -21.71 2.33 0.02
CA GLU A 78 -22.57 1.56 -0.88
C GLU A 78 -23.30 0.44 -0.13
N LYS A 79 -22.60 -0.28 0.76
CA LYS A 79 -23.21 -1.33 1.57
C LYS A 79 -24.18 -0.81 2.64
N ALA A 80 -23.96 0.39 3.15
CA ALA A 80 -24.90 1.06 4.05
C ALA A 80 -26.17 1.50 3.31
N GLU A 81 -26.05 1.98 2.06
CA GLU A 81 -27.23 2.28 1.22
C GLU A 81 -28.04 1.02 0.88
N GLU A 82 -27.37 -0.11 0.62
CA GLU A 82 -28.02 -1.38 0.29
C GLU A 82 -28.67 -2.07 1.49
N ASN A 83 -27.98 -2.11 2.63
CA ASN A 83 -28.35 -2.98 3.77
C ASN A 83 -28.83 -2.19 4.99
N GLY A 84 -28.81 -0.86 4.93
CA GLY A 84 -28.96 0.02 6.07
C GLY A 84 -27.64 0.24 6.82
N ASP A 85 -27.47 1.45 7.37
CA ASP A 85 -26.41 1.74 8.31
C ASP A 85 -26.85 1.40 9.74
N VAL A 86 -25.88 1.23 10.64
CA VAL A 86 -26.10 1.00 12.08
C VAL A 86 -26.48 2.28 12.83
N TYR A 87 -26.35 3.45 12.21
CA TYR A 87 -26.69 4.77 12.75
C TYR A 87 -27.79 5.44 11.93
#